data_AF-A0A167LAA3-F1
#
_entry.id   AF-A0A167LAA3-F1
#
_cell.length_a   1.000
_cell.length_b   1.000
_cell.length_c   1.000
_cell.angle_alpha   90.00
_cell.angle_beta   90.00
_cell.angle_gamma   90.00
#
_symmetry.space_group_name_H-M   'P 1'
#
loop_
_entity.id
_entity.type
_entity.pdbx_description
1 polymer ?
#
loop_
_entity_poly.entity_id
_entity_poly.type
_entity_poly.pdbx_seq_one_letter_code
_entity_poly.pdbx_strand_id
1 'polypeptide(L)'
;MAAKINKHVLYLQEIWSGNGRSEMFNPQPRPTIQQHNKRGCSSLRWANLRMLIGTWFSTGFRTRRLIYSFTFQHQMNITRNKAICTLFCEDYSEENVARLSKKIEELGSFDVCYENDPVRPVLVNLNAIRNDPVNYKLYVTEEAPEELPESPMETEGVMEIEEATFELSSDQQAVMFINEVYKAIDPHNEALYIYKEVSIKDVYDSVIPKARHMNKKSEIAFATWCSKRKVSFMDVQFTRKRSREANRRYRKVYVMNNEHRDNLIKNIVTSIPRYQTHINSLKNQECTIIGYARRSFDPSERRKKKRSLSAMVQDLKERSMCDLVFVSWSCSHADTFASRDVPDRGSLINSMGGVDGDTQSMISHINASGKDICLVAIDFKGLSTNTDDLQNLFNTHKNLAAVIIDTLHLDHTFHEFKREAVLNDPTILSPFAIKLQTS
;
A
#
# COMPACT_ATOMS: atom_id res chain seq x y z
N MET A 1 -27.42 75.30 -10.62
CA MET A 1 -27.49 74.46 -9.40
C MET A 1 -26.45 73.35 -9.52
N ALA A 2 -25.53 73.34 -8.55
CA ALA A 2 -24.56 72.32 -8.08
C ALA A 2 -24.42 70.97 -8.83
N ALA A 3 -23.26 70.30 -8.92
CA ALA A 3 -21.88 70.61 -8.54
C ALA A 3 -20.92 69.47 -9.02
N LYS A 4 -19.70 69.88 -9.42
CA LYS A 4 -18.33 69.31 -9.22
C LYS A 4 -18.01 67.87 -9.70
N ILE A 5 -17.17 67.63 -10.74
CA ILE A 5 -15.70 67.87 -10.96
C ILE A 5 -14.83 66.88 -10.14
N ASN A 6 -14.19 65.84 -10.73
CA ASN A 6 -12.84 65.79 -11.38
C ASN A 6 -11.70 66.33 -10.46
N LYS A 7 -10.46 65.86 -10.34
CA LYS A 7 -9.53 65.04 -11.16
C LYS A 7 -8.18 64.94 -10.39
N HIS A 8 -7.35 63.93 -10.72
CA HIS A 8 -5.85 63.97 -10.79
C HIS A 8 -5.00 64.16 -9.51
N VAL A 9 -3.72 63.77 -9.41
CA VAL A 9 -2.78 62.79 -10.03
C VAL A 9 -1.40 62.95 -9.33
N LEU A 10 -0.56 61.89 -9.32
CA LEU A 10 0.93 61.84 -9.22
C LEU A 10 1.70 62.43 -8.00
N TYR A 11 2.64 61.66 -7.42
CA TYR A 11 4.09 61.62 -7.75
C TYR A 11 5.02 61.27 -6.53
N LEU A 12 6.03 60.41 -6.81
CA LEU A 12 7.41 60.29 -6.27
C LEU A 12 7.86 59.45 -5.04
N GLN A 13 8.84 58.59 -5.37
CA GLN A 13 10.05 58.09 -4.64
C GLN A 13 10.84 59.24 -3.96
N GLU A 14 11.74 59.10 -2.96
CA GLU A 14 12.84 58.16 -2.71
C GLU A 14 13.51 58.55 -1.35
N ILE A 15 14.37 57.66 -0.81
CA ILE A 15 15.65 57.96 -0.09
C ILE A 15 15.70 58.24 1.44
N TRP A 16 16.62 57.48 2.06
CA TRP A 16 17.37 57.59 3.35
C TRP A 16 16.80 56.90 4.61
N SER A 17 17.43 55.82 5.13
CA SER A 17 18.78 55.64 5.72
C SER A 17 18.81 55.94 7.23
N GLY A 18 19.18 54.92 8.01
CA GLY A 18 19.98 55.13 9.23
C GLY A 18 19.33 54.79 10.58
N ASN A 19 19.94 53.82 11.28
CA ASN A 19 20.28 53.75 12.72
C ASN A 19 19.28 54.33 13.75
N GLY A 20 18.92 53.68 14.86
CA GLY A 20 19.53 52.59 15.60
C GLY A 20 19.16 52.76 17.09
N ARG A 21 19.28 51.65 17.84
CA ARG A 21 19.44 51.53 19.31
C ARG A 21 18.30 51.92 20.28
N SER A 22 17.85 50.85 20.96
CA SER A 22 17.71 50.65 22.43
C SER A 22 17.10 51.73 23.31
N GLU A 23 16.03 51.37 24.04
CA GLU A 23 16.05 51.11 25.50
C GLU A 23 14.65 50.65 25.97
N MET A 24 14.59 49.48 26.62
CA MET A 24 14.19 49.30 28.03
C MET A 24 12.95 50.09 28.47
N PHE A 25 11.83 49.40 28.72
CA PHE A 25 11.03 49.59 29.95
C PHE A 25 10.10 48.39 30.17
N ASN A 26 10.35 47.68 31.27
CA ASN A 26 9.40 46.81 31.96
C ASN A 26 8.87 47.63 33.14
N PRO A 27 7.58 47.58 33.50
CA PRO A 27 7.24 46.69 34.61
C PRO A 27 5.82 46.07 34.56
N GLN A 28 5.74 44.85 35.11
CA GLN A 28 4.55 44.20 35.70
C GLN A 28 4.11 44.94 37.01
N PRO A 29 2.99 44.63 37.73
CA PRO A 29 2.18 43.41 37.70
C PRO A 29 0.63 43.53 37.86
N ARG A 30 -0.02 42.37 37.62
CA ARG A 30 -1.31 41.75 38.06
C ARG A 30 -2.30 42.54 38.96
N PRO A 31 -3.60 42.13 38.96
CA PRO A 31 -4.00 41.11 39.94
C PRO A 31 -4.93 39.99 39.42
N THR A 32 -4.77 38.88 40.13
CA THR A 32 -5.52 37.63 40.13
C THR A 32 -6.95 37.83 40.65
N ILE A 33 -7.97 37.21 40.04
CA ILE A 33 -9.29 37.03 40.64
C ILE A 33 -9.59 35.53 40.78
N GLN A 34 -10.10 35.21 41.97
CA GLN A 34 -10.35 33.91 42.57
C GLN A 34 -11.42 33.10 41.85
N GLN A 35 -11.18 31.78 41.78
CA GLN A 35 -12.20 30.77 41.51
C GLN A 35 -13.04 30.54 42.77
N HIS A 36 -14.37 30.61 42.64
CA HIS A 36 -15.32 30.08 43.62
C HIS A 36 -16.19 29.00 42.97
N ASN A 37 -16.19 27.84 43.63
CA ASN A 37 -17.10 26.71 43.45
C ASN A 37 -18.58 27.12 43.37
N LYS A 38 -19.38 26.43 42.55
CA LYS A 38 -20.68 25.89 42.97
C LYS A 38 -21.19 24.77 42.06
N ARG A 39 -21.72 23.75 42.74
CA ARG A 39 -22.37 22.52 42.27
C ARG A 39 -23.70 22.83 41.59
N GLY A 40 -24.14 21.98 40.67
CA GLY A 40 -25.49 21.99 40.13
C GLY A 40 -25.76 20.80 39.22
N CYS A 41 -26.15 19.69 39.83
CA CYS A 41 -26.71 18.51 39.18
C CYS A 41 -28.11 18.86 38.64
N SER A 42 -28.41 18.60 37.37
CA SER A 42 -29.79 18.42 36.91
C SER A 42 -29.88 17.43 35.76
N SER A 43 -30.69 16.41 36.02
CA SER A 43 -31.11 15.32 35.16
C SER A 43 -32.00 15.82 34.01
N LEU A 44 -31.72 15.39 32.78
CA LEU A 44 -32.64 15.51 31.65
C LEU A 44 -33.08 14.11 31.20
N ARG A 45 -34.34 13.78 31.54
CA ARG A 45 -35.09 12.67 30.92
C ARG A 45 -35.72 13.18 29.63
N TRP A 46 -35.42 12.51 28.53
CA TRP A 46 -36.13 12.66 27.26
C TRP A 46 -37.29 11.66 27.21
N ALA A 47 -38.52 12.17 27.15
CA ALA A 47 -39.69 11.41 26.75
C ALA A 47 -40.68 12.37 26.06
N ASN A 48 -41.34 11.84 25.04
CA ASN A 48 -42.49 12.38 24.30
C ASN A 48 -42.17 13.23 23.07
N LEU A 49 -42.19 12.58 21.90
CA LEU A 49 -42.94 13.10 20.75
C LEU A 49 -43.36 11.94 19.83
N ARG A 50 -44.60 11.48 19.97
CA ARG A 50 -45.29 10.59 19.04
C ARG A 50 -46.72 11.11 18.87
N MET A 51 -47.20 11.08 17.63
CA MET A 51 -48.51 11.51 17.12
C MET A 51 -48.62 12.97 16.66
N LEU A 52 -48.56 13.19 15.34
CA LEU A 52 -49.74 13.44 14.48
C LEU A 52 -49.27 13.80 13.07
N ILE A 53 -49.83 13.13 12.07
CA ILE A 53 -50.49 13.70 10.87
C ILE A 53 -50.59 12.59 9.80
N GLY A 54 -51.84 12.28 9.46
CA GLY A 54 -52.20 11.38 8.37
C GLY A 54 -52.21 12.07 7.01
N THR A 55 -51.88 11.26 6.01
CA THR A 55 -52.59 11.05 4.74
C THR A 55 -53.12 12.22 3.90
N TRP A 56 -52.66 12.19 2.63
CA TRP A 56 -53.29 12.54 1.34
C TRP A 56 -53.13 13.97 0.81
N PHE A 57 -52.35 14.12 -0.28
CA PHE A 57 -52.93 14.35 -1.61
C PHE A 57 -51.97 13.91 -2.73
N SER A 58 -52.59 13.34 -3.76
CA SER A 58 -52.04 12.85 -5.02
C SER A 58 -51.84 14.00 -6.00
N THR A 59 -50.71 14.04 -6.71
CA THR A 59 -50.64 14.49 -8.10
C THR A 59 -49.41 13.89 -8.77
N GLY A 60 -49.64 13.24 -9.91
CA GLY A 60 -48.69 12.40 -10.59
C GLY A 60 -47.57 13.15 -11.32
N PHE A 61 -46.42 12.49 -11.38
CA PHE A 61 -45.43 12.70 -12.42
C PHE A 61 -45.03 11.34 -12.98
N ARG A 62 -45.40 11.13 -14.25
CA ARG A 62 -44.90 10.05 -15.09
C ARG A 62 -43.44 10.32 -15.42
N THR A 63 -42.52 9.50 -14.90
CA THR A 63 -41.19 9.34 -15.48
C THR A 63 -40.98 7.88 -15.83
N ARG A 64 -40.78 7.65 -17.13
CA ARG A 64 -40.44 6.35 -17.72
C ARG A 64 -39.11 5.89 -17.12
N ARG A 65 -39.16 4.88 -16.24
CA ARG A 65 -37.98 4.12 -15.83
C ARG A 65 -37.72 3.06 -16.91
N LEU A 66 -36.64 3.27 -17.66
CA LEU A 66 -35.97 2.22 -18.41
C LEU A 66 -35.65 1.09 -17.44
N ILE A 67 -36.28 -0.06 -17.66
CA ILE A 67 -35.92 -1.32 -17.03
C ILE A 67 -34.62 -1.73 -17.71
N TYR A 68 -33.48 -1.36 -17.12
CA TYR A 68 -32.24 -2.08 -17.36
C TYR A 68 -32.40 -3.43 -16.66
N SER A 69 -32.61 -4.46 -17.47
CA SER A 69 -32.46 -5.85 -17.09
C SER A 69 -31.04 -6.02 -16.54
N PHE A 70 -30.94 -6.10 -15.22
CA PHE A 70 -29.74 -6.53 -14.51
C PHE A 70 -29.59 -8.02 -14.81
N THR A 71 -28.91 -8.35 -15.92
CA THR A 71 -28.48 -9.71 -16.19
C THR A 71 -27.48 -10.08 -15.10
N PHE A 72 -27.95 -10.94 -14.20
CA PHE A 72 -27.14 -11.71 -13.28
C PHE A 72 -25.96 -12.28 -14.08
N GLN A 73 -24.75 -11.74 -13.87
CA GLN A 73 -23.53 -12.37 -14.39
C GLN A 73 -23.41 -13.72 -13.70
N HIS A 74 -23.83 -14.76 -14.41
CA HIS A 74 -23.44 -16.11 -14.10
C HIS A 74 -21.90 -16.11 -14.16
N GLN A 75 -21.22 -16.23 -13.01
CA GLN A 75 -19.80 -16.49 -12.97
C GLN A 75 -19.59 -17.81 -13.73
N MET A 76 -19.08 -17.70 -14.95
CA MET A 76 -18.65 -18.86 -15.71
C MET A 76 -17.40 -19.39 -14.99
N ASN A 77 -17.56 -20.45 -14.21
CA ASN A 77 -16.43 -21.21 -13.67
C ASN A 77 -15.70 -21.84 -14.85
N ILE A 78 -14.66 -21.16 -15.33
CA ILE A 78 -13.75 -21.69 -16.35
C ILE A 78 -12.84 -22.70 -15.66
N THR A 79 -12.82 -23.92 -16.18
CA THR A 79 -12.00 -25.01 -15.67
C THR A 79 -10.59 -24.92 -16.26
N ARG A 80 -9.61 -25.57 -15.61
CA ARG A 80 -8.23 -25.62 -16.11
C ARG A 80 -8.16 -26.13 -17.56
N ASN A 81 -8.96 -27.14 -17.90
CA ASN A 81 -9.01 -27.73 -19.24
C ASN A 81 -9.51 -26.73 -20.30
N LYS A 82 -10.55 -25.96 -19.98
CA LYS A 82 -11.05 -24.89 -20.87
C LYS A 82 -10.03 -23.76 -21.03
N ALA A 83 -9.35 -23.41 -19.95
CA ALA A 83 -8.29 -22.39 -19.96
C ALA A 83 -7.11 -22.80 -20.85
N ILE A 84 -6.67 -24.06 -20.79
CA ILE A 84 -5.61 -24.59 -21.65
C ILE A 84 -5.98 -24.46 -23.13
N CYS A 85 -7.19 -24.86 -23.52
CA CYS A 85 -7.64 -24.74 -24.91
C CYS A 85 -7.70 -23.26 -25.35
N THR A 86 -8.20 -22.38 -24.47
CA THR A 86 -8.27 -20.93 -24.72
C THR A 86 -6.88 -20.31 -24.89
N LEU A 87 -5.91 -20.72 -24.08
CA LEU A 87 -4.52 -20.25 -24.14
C LEU A 87 -3.86 -20.53 -25.50
N PHE A 88 -4.16 -21.68 -26.11
CA PHE A 88 -3.63 -22.08 -27.41
C PHE A 88 -4.54 -21.74 -28.58
N CYS A 89 -5.64 -21.00 -28.35
CA CYS A 89 -6.64 -20.63 -29.35
C CYS A 89 -7.25 -21.83 -30.08
N GLU A 90 -7.49 -22.93 -29.36
CA GLU A 90 -8.12 -24.15 -29.89
C GLU A 90 -9.51 -24.38 -29.28
N ASP A 91 -10.38 -25.03 -30.06
CA ASP A 91 -11.70 -25.43 -29.59
C ASP A 91 -11.58 -26.51 -28.49
N TYR A 92 -12.47 -26.44 -27.50
CA TYR A 92 -12.51 -27.41 -26.41
C TYR A 92 -12.88 -28.81 -26.94
N SER A 93 -11.94 -29.75 -26.82
CA SER A 93 -12.15 -31.19 -27.00
C SER A 93 -11.22 -31.95 -26.06
N GLU A 94 -11.63 -33.14 -25.60
CA GLU A 94 -10.81 -33.97 -24.70
C GLU A 94 -9.45 -34.33 -25.32
N GLU A 95 -9.41 -34.54 -26.64
CA GLU A 95 -8.17 -34.80 -27.38
C GLU A 95 -7.21 -33.59 -27.36
N ASN A 96 -7.74 -32.37 -27.56
CA ASN A 96 -6.96 -31.15 -27.46
C ASN A 96 -6.47 -30.91 -26.03
N VAL A 97 -7.31 -31.14 -25.02
CA VAL A 97 -6.93 -31.00 -23.61
C VAL A 97 -5.77 -31.93 -23.27
N ALA A 98 -5.85 -33.21 -23.65
CA ALA A 98 -4.79 -34.19 -23.37
C ALA A 98 -3.47 -33.81 -24.06
N ARG A 99 -3.53 -33.45 -25.34
CA ARG A 99 -2.35 -33.05 -26.12
C ARG A 99 -1.71 -31.77 -25.60
N LEU A 100 -2.50 -30.76 -25.27
CA LEU A 100 -2.03 -29.45 -24.79
C LEU A 100 -1.57 -29.50 -23.33
N SER A 101 -2.21 -30.30 -22.47
CA SER A 101 -1.75 -30.54 -21.10
C SER A 101 -0.37 -31.18 -21.09
N LYS A 102 -0.16 -32.22 -21.90
CA LYS A 102 1.15 -32.84 -22.09
C LYS A 102 2.21 -31.84 -22.57
N LYS A 103 1.85 -30.95 -23.49
CA LYS A 103 2.75 -29.89 -23.97
C LYS A 103 3.17 -28.91 -22.86
N ILE A 104 2.30 -28.63 -21.90
CA ILE A 104 2.62 -27.79 -20.74
C ILE A 104 3.49 -28.58 -19.74
N GLU A 105 3.18 -29.84 -19.49
CA GLU A 105 3.98 -30.73 -18.63
C GLU A 105 5.41 -30.89 -19.16
N GLU A 106 5.59 -30.98 -20.48
CA GLU A 106 6.91 -31.02 -21.14
C GLU A 106 7.74 -29.74 -20.91
N LEU A 107 7.11 -28.60 -20.60
CA LEU A 107 7.81 -27.37 -20.21
C LEU A 107 8.30 -27.42 -18.75
N GLY A 108 7.84 -28.40 -17.97
CA GLY A 108 8.31 -28.82 -16.63
C GLY A 108 8.07 -27.83 -15.48
N SER A 109 8.15 -26.53 -15.75
CA SER A 109 8.13 -25.48 -14.73
C SER A 109 7.02 -24.44 -14.95
N PHE A 110 6.02 -24.72 -15.78
CA PHE A 110 4.96 -23.78 -16.13
C PHE A 110 3.58 -24.36 -15.88
N ASP A 111 2.62 -23.50 -15.56
CA ASP A 111 1.21 -23.87 -15.49
C ASP A 111 0.32 -22.72 -15.95
N VAL A 112 -0.95 -23.01 -16.23
CA VAL A 112 -1.95 -22.03 -16.67
C VAL A 112 -2.64 -21.40 -15.47
N CYS A 113 -2.60 -20.08 -15.40
CA CYS A 113 -3.28 -19.28 -14.39
C CYS A 113 -3.95 -18.04 -15.02
N TYR A 114 -4.55 -17.19 -14.21
CA TYR A 114 -5.12 -15.91 -14.63
C TYR A 114 -4.85 -14.83 -13.58
N GLU A 115 -4.82 -13.57 -14.01
CA GLU A 115 -4.58 -12.46 -13.09
C GLU A 115 -5.89 -11.88 -12.54
N ASN A 116 -6.51 -11.02 -13.34
CA ASN A 116 -7.74 -10.30 -13.00
C ASN A 116 -8.97 -10.87 -13.72
N ASP A 117 -8.77 -11.48 -14.89
CA ASP A 117 -9.84 -11.96 -15.77
C ASP A 117 -9.68 -13.47 -16.04
N PRO A 118 -10.57 -14.33 -15.52
CA PRO A 118 -10.49 -15.78 -15.72
C PRO A 118 -10.71 -16.20 -17.19
N VAL A 119 -11.17 -15.31 -18.07
CA VAL A 119 -11.32 -15.59 -19.51
C VAL A 119 -9.97 -15.42 -20.25
N ARG A 120 -8.96 -14.82 -19.62
CA ARG A 120 -7.65 -14.55 -20.20
C ARG A 120 -6.56 -15.38 -19.52
N PRO A 121 -6.41 -16.66 -19.90
CA PRO A 121 -5.37 -17.51 -19.33
C PRO A 121 -3.99 -17.01 -19.73
N VAL A 122 -3.04 -17.12 -18.80
CA VAL A 122 -1.63 -16.85 -18.98
C VAL A 122 -0.81 -18.07 -18.57
N LEU A 123 0.30 -18.30 -19.28
CA LEU A 123 1.25 -19.36 -18.94
C LEU A 123 2.37 -18.77 -18.09
N VAL A 124 2.47 -19.19 -16.85
CA VAL A 124 3.41 -18.61 -15.88
C VAL A 124 4.24 -19.70 -15.23
N ASN A 125 5.48 -19.37 -14.89
CA ASN A 125 6.35 -20.30 -14.19
C ASN A 125 5.76 -20.65 -12.81
N LEU A 126 5.76 -21.92 -12.43
CA LEU A 126 5.23 -22.41 -11.15
C LEU A 126 5.82 -21.67 -9.95
N ASN A 127 7.10 -21.31 -10.00
CA ASN A 127 7.71 -20.52 -8.92
C ASN A 127 7.14 -19.10 -8.86
N ALA A 128 6.85 -18.46 -9.99
CA ALA A 128 6.21 -17.15 -10.00
C ALA A 128 4.77 -17.21 -9.47
N ILE A 129 4.00 -18.24 -9.86
CA ILE A 129 2.64 -18.48 -9.33
C ILE A 129 2.68 -18.70 -7.81
N ARG A 130 3.60 -19.54 -7.32
CA ARG A 130 3.76 -19.82 -5.89
C ARG A 130 4.24 -18.60 -5.10
N ASN A 131 5.08 -17.76 -5.71
CA ASN A 131 5.61 -16.56 -5.07
C ASN A 131 4.60 -15.41 -5.04
N ASP A 132 3.63 -15.39 -5.95
CA ASP A 132 2.60 -14.35 -6.03
C ASP A 132 1.21 -14.93 -6.34
N PRO A 133 0.60 -15.65 -5.39
CA PRO A 133 -0.70 -16.29 -5.58
C PRO A 133 -1.86 -15.28 -5.54
N VAL A 134 -1.59 -13.99 -5.31
CA VAL A 134 -2.58 -12.91 -5.33
C VAL A 134 -2.78 -12.43 -6.76
N ASN A 135 -1.68 -12.19 -7.47
CA ASN A 135 -1.72 -11.79 -8.87
C ASN A 135 -1.86 -12.97 -9.82
N TYR A 136 -1.46 -14.19 -9.44
CA TYR A 136 -1.64 -15.38 -10.29
C TYR A 136 -2.57 -16.40 -9.61
N LYS A 137 -3.79 -16.52 -10.14
CA LYS A 137 -4.82 -17.44 -9.64
C LYS A 137 -4.90 -18.67 -10.51
N LEU A 138 -4.80 -19.85 -9.91
CA LEU A 138 -4.91 -21.12 -10.62
C LEU A 138 -6.37 -21.44 -10.94
N TYR A 139 -6.60 -22.06 -12.09
CA TYR A 139 -7.93 -22.58 -12.45
C TYR A 139 -8.25 -23.85 -11.65
N VAL A 140 -9.54 -24.08 -11.38
CA VAL A 140 -10.01 -25.30 -10.71
C VAL A 140 -9.84 -26.49 -11.65
N THR A 141 -9.20 -27.55 -11.17
CA THR A 141 -9.11 -28.86 -11.83
C THR A 141 -10.36 -29.66 -11.49
N GLU A 142 -11.05 -30.20 -12.50
CA GLU A 142 -12.13 -31.17 -12.27
C GLU A 142 -11.48 -32.53 -11.97
N GLU A 143 -11.17 -32.81 -10.71
CA GLU A 143 -10.71 -34.13 -10.31
C GLU A 143 -11.90 -35.09 -10.21
N ALA A 144 -11.85 -36.19 -10.98
CA ALA A 144 -12.64 -37.37 -10.70
C ALA A 144 -12.14 -38.03 -9.40
N PRO A 145 -13.03 -38.61 -8.58
CA PRO A 145 -12.61 -39.27 -7.34
C PRO A 145 -11.92 -40.59 -7.70
N GLU A 146 -10.59 -40.66 -7.59
CA GLU A 146 -9.86 -41.92 -7.67
C GLU A 146 -9.13 -42.27 -6.37
N GLU A 147 -9.33 -43.53 -6.01
CA GLU A 147 -8.99 -44.20 -4.78
C GLU A 147 -7.48 -44.43 -4.66
N LEU A 148 -6.98 -44.30 -3.44
CA LEU A 148 -5.63 -44.70 -3.03
C LEU A 148 -5.31 -46.14 -3.46
N PRO A 149 -4.04 -46.40 -3.83
CA PRO A 149 -3.40 -47.62 -3.38
C PRO A 149 -2.14 -47.29 -2.57
N GLU A 150 -2.17 -47.72 -1.31
CA GLU A 150 -1.01 -47.83 -0.43
C GLU A 150 -0.06 -48.91 -0.99
N SER A 151 1.23 -48.57 -1.18
CA SER A 151 2.31 -49.52 -0.89
C SER A 151 3.64 -48.78 -0.65
N PRO A 152 4.50 -49.27 0.28
CA PRO A 152 5.71 -48.59 0.70
C PRO A 152 6.90 -48.96 -0.19
N MET A 153 7.56 -47.98 -0.79
CA MET A 153 8.87 -48.16 -1.40
C MET A 153 9.92 -47.40 -0.59
N GLU A 154 10.78 -48.17 0.06
CA GLU A 154 11.98 -47.71 0.77
C GLU A 154 12.83 -46.86 -0.17
N THR A 155 13.11 -45.62 0.24
CA THR A 155 14.05 -44.74 -0.46
C THR A 155 15.14 -44.35 0.53
N GLU A 156 16.22 -45.11 0.53
CA GLU A 156 17.49 -44.69 1.13
C GLU A 156 18.13 -43.61 0.27
N GLY A 157 18.58 -42.53 0.90
CA GLY A 157 19.61 -41.64 0.35
C GLY A 157 19.12 -40.39 -0.38
N VAL A 158 18.30 -39.56 0.27
CA VAL A 158 18.26 -38.12 -0.07
C VAL A 158 18.93 -37.37 1.07
N MET A 159 20.07 -36.75 0.76
CA MET A 159 20.70 -35.74 1.62
C MET A 159 19.63 -34.71 2.03
N GLU A 160 19.36 -34.62 3.32
CA GLU A 160 18.58 -33.52 3.91
C GLU A 160 19.27 -32.21 3.52
N ILE A 161 18.71 -31.52 2.53
CA ILE A 161 18.89 -30.08 2.41
C ILE A 161 18.16 -29.55 3.63
N GLU A 162 18.88 -29.06 4.64
CA GLU A 162 18.29 -28.33 5.76
C GLU A 162 17.38 -27.25 5.17
N GLU A 163 16.06 -27.48 5.19
CA GLU A 163 15.10 -26.49 4.76
C GLU A 163 15.23 -25.32 5.74
N ALA A 164 15.87 -24.25 5.27
CA ALA A 164 16.09 -23.06 6.07
C ALA A 164 14.74 -22.57 6.62
N THR A 165 14.53 -22.74 7.92
CA THR A 165 13.30 -22.32 8.57
C THR A 165 13.28 -20.79 8.61
N PHE A 166 12.39 -20.17 7.82
CA PHE A 166 12.24 -18.71 7.82
C PHE A 166 11.53 -18.26 9.09
N GLU A 167 12.07 -17.26 9.77
CA GLU A 167 11.50 -16.70 10.99
C GLU A 167 11.27 -15.19 10.86
N LEU A 168 10.17 -14.73 11.45
CA LEU A 168 9.82 -13.32 11.53
C LEU A 168 10.73 -12.65 12.56
N SER A 169 11.60 -11.77 12.09
CA SER A 169 12.64 -11.12 12.91
C SER A 169 12.24 -9.74 13.44
N SER A 170 11.15 -9.16 12.94
CA SER A 170 10.68 -7.83 13.34
C SER A 170 9.18 -7.73 13.59
N ASP A 171 8.79 -6.73 14.40
CA ASP A 171 7.39 -6.38 14.65
C ASP A 171 6.62 -6.12 13.34
N GLN A 172 7.26 -5.50 12.34
CA GLN A 172 6.62 -5.18 11.07
C GLN A 172 6.29 -6.47 10.30
N GLN A 173 7.25 -7.39 10.18
CA GLN A 173 7.02 -8.68 9.54
C GLN A 173 5.91 -9.48 10.23
N ALA A 174 5.85 -9.42 11.57
CA ALA A 174 4.77 -10.04 12.33
C ALA A 174 3.40 -9.40 12.03
N VAL A 175 3.31 -8.07 11.97
CA VAL A 175 2.06 -7.38 11.60
C VAL A 175 1.62 -7.78 10.19
N MET A 176 2.55 -7.82 9.24
CA MET A 176 2.25 -8.18 7.85
C MET A 176 1.77 -9.63 7.73
N PHE A 177 2.46 -10.57 8.38
CA PHE A 177 2.02 -11.96 8.46
C PHE A 177 0.60 -12.08 9.01
N ILE A 178 0.30 -11.37 10.11
CA ILE A 178 -1.03 -11.44 10.73
C ILE A 178 -2.10 -10.85 9.80
N ASN A 179 -1.84 -9.70 9.17
CA ASN A 179 -2.81 -9.06 8.27
C ASN A 179 -3.07 -9.89 7.00
N GLU A 180 -2.08 -10.62 6.50
CA GLU A 180 -2.25 -11.51 5.36
C GLU A 180 -2.91 -12.84 5.73
N VAL A 181 -2.62 -13.40 6.90
CA VAL A 181 -3.24 -14.65 7.36
C VAL A 181 -4.66 -14.43 7.85
N TYR A 182 -4.98 -13.29 8.47
CA TYR A 182 -6.27 -13.02 9.12
C TYR A 182 -6.92 -11.76 8.52
N LYS A 183 -7.58 -11.91 7.37
CA LYS A 183 -8.21 -10.79 6.66
C LYS A 183 -9.61 -10.48 7.20
N ALA A 184 -9.85 -9.19 7.44
CA ALA A 184 -11.14 -8.66 7.89
C ALA A 184 -12.17 -8.59 6.75
N ILE A 185 -11.70 -8.44 5.51
CA ILE A 185 -12.48 -8.29 4.29
C ILE A 185 -12.29 -9.55 3.44
N ASP A 186 -13.33 -9.93 2.70
CA ASP A 186 -13.29 -11.06 1.76
C ASP A 186 -12.19 -10.86 0.71
N PRO A 187 -11.18 -11.75 0.63
CA PRO A 187 -10.15 -11.68 -0.39
C PRO A 187 -10.60 -12.22 -1.76
N HIS A 188 -11.82 -12.74 -1.88
CA HIS A 188 -12.34 -13.39 -3.10
C HIS A 188 -11.42 -14.51 -3.61
N ASN A 189 -10.85 -15.27 -2.68
CA ASN A 189 -9.96 -16.39 -2.97
C ASN A 189 -10.23 -17.54 -2.00
N GLU A 190 -11.27 -18.32 -2.32
CA GLU A 190 -11.74 -19.44 -1.50
C GLU A 190 -10.72 -20.60 -1.46
N ALA A 191 -9.81 -20.69 -2.44
CA ALA A 191 -8.74 -21.68 -2.46
C ALA A 191 -7.70 -21.44 -1.34
N LEU A 192 -7.39 -20.17 -1.05
CA LEU A 192 -6.40 -19.80 -0.03
C LEU A 192 -7.03 -19.54 1.35
N TYR A 193 -8.28 -19.07 1.39
CA TYR A 193 -8.89 -18.54 2.60
C TYR A 193 -10.19 -19.25 2.97
N ILE A 194 -10.32 -19.57 4.25
CA ILE A 194 -11.54 -20.11 4.84
C ILE A 194 -12.13 -19.08 5.80
N TYR A 195 -13.43 -18.80 5.65
CA TYR A 195 -14.14 -17.93 6.58
C TYR A 195 -14.46 -18.66 7.89
N LYS A 196 -13.83 -18.25 9.00
CA LYS A 196 -14.02 -18.91 10.30
C LYS A 196 -13.91 -17.95 11.49
N GLU A 197 -14.37 -18.44 12.64
CA GLU A 197 -14.23 -17.73 13.92
C GLU A 197 -12.85 -17.97 14.52
N VAL A 198 -12.19 -16.90 14.92
CA VAL A 198 -10.83 -16.91 15.46
C VAL A 198 -10.78 -16.08 16.76
N SER A 199 -10.12 -16.61 17.78
CA SER A 199 -9.81 -15.90 19.01
C SER A 199 -8.40 -15.31 18.98
N ILE A 200 -8.11 -14.38 19.90
CA ILE A 200 -6.75 -13.83 20.02
C ILE A 200 -5.71 -14.91 20.36
N LYS A 201 -6.14 -15.96 21.08
CA LYS A 201 -5.31 -17.11 21.41
C LYS A 201 -4.90 -17.88 20.15
N ASP A 202 -5.83 -18.11 19.23
CA ASP A 202 -5.54 -18.83 17.99
C ASP A 202 -4.52 -18.06 17.12
N VAL A 203 -4.66 -16.72 17.05
CA VAL A 203 -3.69 -15.85 16.38
C VAL A 203 -2.34 -15.91 17.10
N TYR A 204 -2.32 -15.79 18.42
CA TYR A 204 -1.11 -15.87 19.25
C TYR A 204 -0.37 -17.20 19.02
N ASP A 205 -1.06 -18.33 19.15
CA ASP A 205 -0.49 -19.67 18.97
C ASP A 205 0.07 -19.85 17.54
N SER A 206 -0.52 -19.19 16.54
CA SER A 206 -0.03 -19.24 15.17
C SER A 206 1.21 -18.37 14.90
N VAL A 207 1.41 -17.28 15.64
CA VAL A 207 2.46 -16.28 15.37
C VAL A 207 3.70 -16.54 16.21
N ILE A 208 3.53 -16.88 17.49
CA ILE A 208 4.62 -16.98 18.46
C ILE A 208 5.71 -17.98 18.06
N PRO A 209 5.38 -19.19 17.56
CA PRO A 209 6.41 -20.14 17.09
C PRO A 209 7.27 -19.59 15.95
N LYS A 210 6.70 -18.67 15.16
CA LYS A 210 7.30 -18.10 13.94
C LYS A 210 7.98 -16.76 14.16
N ALA A 211 7.81 -16.16 15.34
CA ALA A 211 8.34 -14.85 15.70
C ALA A 211 9.09 -14.92 17.03
N ARG A 212 10.33 -15.45 17.03
CA ARG A 212 11.13 -15.64 18.25
C ARG A 212 11.28 -14.38 19.09
N HIS A 213 11.39 -13.22 18.45
CA HIS A 213 11.49 -11.92 19.15
C HIS A 213 10.25 -11.59 20.01
N MET A 214 9.12 -12.28 19.80
CA MET A 214 7.87 -12.11 20.54
C MET A 214 7.62 -13.18 21.61
N ASN A 215 8.45 -14.23 21.71
CA ASN A 215 8.20 -15.40 22.57
C ASN A 215 8.09 -15.09 24.08
N LYS A 216 8.63 -13.95 24.54
CA LYS A 216 8.53 -13.49 25.93
C LYS A 216 7.18 -12.82 26.26
N LYS A 217 6.32 -12.56 25.26
CA LYS A 217 5.03 -11.92 25.47
C LYS A 217 3.99 -12.95 25.87
N SER A 218 3.20 -12.67 26.91
CA SER A 218 1.98 -13.44 27.20
C SER A 218 0.89 -13.15 26.16
N GLU A 219 -0.14 -14.00 26.08
CA GLU A 219 -1.31 -13.79 25.22
C GLU A 219 -1.94 -12.38 25.42
N ILE A 220 -2.02 -11.92 26.68
CA ILE A 220 -2.56 -10.59 27.02
C ILE A 220 -1.66 -9.46 26.50
N ALA A 221 -0.34 -9.62 26.65
CA ALA A 221 0.63 -8.65 26.14
C ALA A 221 0.62 -8.61 24.61
N PHE A 222 0.44 -9.75 23.96
CA PHE A 222 0.27 -9.86 22.51
C PHE A 222 -1.02 -9.18 22.02
N ALA A 223 -2.15 -9.39 22.70
CA ALA A 223 -3.41 -8.72 22.38
C ALA A 223 -3.28 -7.18 22.45
N THR A 224 -2.60 -6.68 23.48
CA THR A 224 -2.30 -5.26 23.65
C THR A 224 -1.38 -4.75 22.54
N TRP A 225 -0.36 -5.54 22.18
CA TRP A 225 0.54 -5.22 21.07
C TRP A 225 -0.21 -5.14 19.73
N CYS A 226 -1.08 -6.10 19.41
CA CYS A 226 -1.92 -6.08 18.20
C CYS A 226 -2.78 -4.82 18.13
N SER A 227 -3.37 -4.42 19.26
CA SER A 227 -4.19 -3.20 19.35
C SER A 227 -3.35 -1.95 19.11
N LYS A 228 -2.17 -1.88 19.72
CA LYS A 228 -1.24 -0.73 19.57
C LYS A 228 -0.70 -0.62 18.14
N ARG A 229 -0.47 -1.75 17.48
CA ARG A 229 0.00 -1.83 16.09
C ARG A 229 -1.12 -1.72 15.06
N LYS A 230 -2.39 -1.61 15.49
CA LYS A 230 -3.57 -1.50 14.61
C LYS A 230 -3.63 -2.63 13.58
N VAL A 231 -3.42 -3.86 14.04
CA VAL A 231 -3.55 -5.06 13.21
C VAL A 231 -5.00 -5.20 12.74
N SER A 232 -5.22 -5.42 11.44
CA SER A 232 -6.52 -5.23 10.77
C SER A 232 -7.65 -6.07 11.35
N PHE A 233 -7.39 -7.32 11.76
CA PHE A 233 -8.44 -8.18 12.31
C PHE A 233 -8.97 -7.65 13.67
N MET A 234 -8.26 -6.75 14.35
CA MET A 234 -8.69 -6.22 15.65
C MET A 234 -9.91 -5.30 15.54
N ASP A 235 -10.11 -4.68 14.37
CA ASP A 235 -11.23 -3.78 14.06
C ASP A 235 -12.54 -4.53 13.77
N VAL A 236 -12.45 -5.84 13.51
CA VAL A 236 -13.64 -6.69 13.32
C VAL A 236 -14.39 -6.83 14.65
N GLN A 237 -15.71 -6.68 14.59
CA GLN A 237 -16.57 -6.86 15.76
C GLN A 237 -16.42 -8.28 16.34
N PHE A 238 -16.29 -8.35 17.66
CA PHE A 238 -16.16 -9.63 18.34
C PHE A 238 -17.49 -10.09 18.94
N THR A 239 -17.70 -11.40 18.94
CA THR A 239 -18.72 -12.07 19.75
C THR A 239 -18.09 -12.61 21.02
N ARG A 240 -18.88 -12.74 22.09
CA ARG A 240 -18.43 -13.36 23.35
C ARG A 240 -19.06 -14.74 23.45
N LYS A 241 -18.25 -15.78 23.61
CA LYS A 241 -18.74 -17.11 23.93
C LYS A 241 -18.25 -17.50 25.33
N ARG A 242 -19.16 -18.00 26.15
CA ARG A 242 -18.83 -18.53 27.47
C ARG A 242 -18.40 -19.99 27.30
N SER A 243 -17.20 -20.32 27.75
CA SER A 243 -16.82 -21.72 28.00
C SER A 243 -16.79 -21.96 29.51
N ARG A 244 -16.72 -23.23 29.93
CA ARG A 244 -16.58 -23.61 31.34
C ARG A 244 -15.32 -23.01 32.00
N GLU A 245 -14.28 -22.70 31.23
CA GLU A 245 -12.98 -22.26 31.74
C GLU A 245 -12.71 -20.76 31.56
N ALA A 246 -13.24 -20.13 30.50
CA ALA A 246 -13.03 -18.72 30.25
C ALA A 246 -14.09 -18.09 29.32
N ASN A 247 -14.34 -16.80 29.52
CA ASN A 247 -15.05 -15.96 28.56
C ASN A 247 -14.08 -15.53 27.46
N ARG A 248 -14.22 -16.10 26.26
CA ARG A 248 -13.36 -15.77 25.10
C ARG A 248 -14.08 -14.87 24.11
N ARG A 249 -13.31 -13.99 23.47
CA ARG A 249 -13.76 -13.10 22.39
C ARG A 249 -13.34 -13.73 21.06
N TYR A 250 -14.31 -13.87 20.15
CA TYR A 250 -14.11 -14.43 18.82
C TYR A 250 -14.44 -13.41 17.77
N ARG A 251 -13.73 -13.45 16.65
CA ARG A 251 -13.97 -12.61 15.47
C ARG A 251 -14.13 -13.50 14.25
N LYS A 252 -15.09 -13.19 13.39
CA LYS A 252 -15.27 -13.88 12.11
C LYS A 252 -14.39 -13.21 11.06
N VAL A 253 -13.42 -13.95 10.54
CA VAL A 253 -12.42 -13.45 9.60
C VAL A 253 -12.12 -14.50 8.54
N TYR A 254 -11.53 -14.07 7.42
CA TYR A 254 -11.00 -14.95 6.40
C TYR A 254 -9.58 -15.36 6.81
N VAL A 255 -9.35 -16.67 6.91
CA VAL A 255 -8.11 -17.23 7.44
C VAL A 255 -7.38 -18.02 6.37
N MET A 256 -6.13 -17.66 6.12
CA MET A 256 -5.28 -18.39 5.17
C MET A 256 -5.03 -19.82 5.65
N ASN A 257 -5.15 -20.78 4.72
CA ASN A 257 -4.82 -22.19 4.92
C ASN A 257 -3.38 -22.36 5.39
N ASN A 258 -3.16 -23.34 6.27
CA ASN A 258 -1.86 -23.51 6.93
C ASN A 258 -0.73 -23.81 5.95
N GLU A 259 -1.03 -24.55 4.87
CA GLU A 259 -0.09 -24.96 3.82
C GLU A 259 0.58 -23.78 3.10
N HIS A 260 -0.07 -22.61 3.05
CA HIS A 260 0.48 -21.42 2.39
C HIS A 260 1.23 -20.49 3.34
N ARG A 261 1.17 -20.73 4.66
CA ARG A 261 1.72 -19.81 5.65
C ARG A 261 3.24 -19.77 5.64
N ASP A 262 3.91 -20.88 5.35
CA ASP A 262 5.37 -20.95 5.38
C ASP A 262 5.97 -20.30 4.13
N ASN A 263 5.32 -20.48 2.97
CA ASN A 263 5.62 -19.72 1.76
C ASN A 263 5.40 -18.21 1.97
N LEU A 264 4.31 -17.82 2.65
CA LEU A 264 4.10 -16.43 3.03
C LEU A 264 5.27 -15.92 3.87
N ILE A 265 5.66 -16.61 4.95
CA ILE A 265 6.78 -16.17 5.80
C ILE A 265 8.08 -16.03 5.00
N LYS A 266 8.37 -17.00 4.13
CA LYS A 266 9.51 -16.93 3.20
C LYS A 266 9.44 -15.66 2.37
N ASN A 267 8.30 -15.33 1.77
CA ASN A 267 8.12 -14.10 0.98
C ASN A 267 8.34 -12.84 1.84
N ILE A 268 7.79 -12.80 3.05
CA ILE A 268 7.94 -11.68 3.99
C ILE A 268 9.41 -11.46 4.39
N VAL A 269 10.13 -12.55 4.68
CA VAL A 269 11.51 -12.50 5.17
C VAL A 269 12.48 -12.19 4.03
N THR A 270 12.21 -12.71 2.83
CA THR A 270 13.10 -12.56 1.67
C THR A 270 12.81 -11.33 0.82
N SER A 271 11.70 -10.61 1.03
CA SER A 271 11.32 -9.46 0.19
C SER A 271 12.37 -8.34 0.19
N ILE A 272 12.89 -7.95 1.37
CA ILE A 272 13.94 -6.93 1.48
C ILE A 272 15.25 -7.39 0.84
N PRO A 273 15.82 -8.58 1.17
CA PRO A 273 17.01 -9.08 0.49
C PRO A 273 16.86 -9.19 -1.04
N ARG A 274 15.68 -9.65 -1.52
CA ARG A 274 15.39 -9.74 -2.95
C ARG A 274 15.41 -8.36 -3.61
N TYR A 275 14.75 -7.39 -2.98
CA TYR A 275 14.73 -6.01 -3.46
C TYR A 275 16.13 -5.39 -3.48
N GLN A 276 16.89 -5.53 -2.40
CA GLN A 276 18.26 -5.02 -2.35
C GLN A 276 19.16 -5.69 -3.40
N THR A 277 19.01 -7.00 -3.61
CA THR A 277 19.73 -7.71 -4.68
C THR A 277 19.41 -7.12 -6.05
N HIS A 278 18.14 -6.82 -6.32
CA HIS A 278 17.71 -6.15 -7.54
C HIS A 278 18.34 -4.75 -7.68
N ILE A 279 18.30 -3.91 -6.64
CA ILE A 279 18.96 -2.59 -6.65
C ILE A 279 20.47 -2.70 -6.92
N ASN A 280 21.16 -3.66 -6.28
CA ASN A 280 22.58 -3.89 -6.54
C ASN A 280 22.85 -4.34 -7.98
N SER A 281 21.95 -5.11 -8.58
CA SER A 281 22.07 -5.49 -9.99
C SER A 281 22.00 -4.27 -10.92
N LEU A 282 21.16 -3.28 -10.62
CA LEU A 282 21.09 -2.02 -11.36
C LEU A 282 22.38 -1.20 -11.19
N LYS A 283 22.92 -1.14 -9.97
CA LYS A 283 24.22 -0.47 -9.71
C LYS A 283 25.38 -1.10 -10.47
N ASN A 284 25.38 -2.43 -10.58
CA ASN A 284 26.38 -3.17 -11.36
C ASN A 284 26.27 -2.89 -12.87
N GLN A 285 25.11 -2.42 -13.35
CA GLN A 285 24.89 -1.93 -14.72
C GLN A 285 25.21 -0.43 -14.86
N GLU A 286 25.96 0.14 -13.91
CA GLU A 286 26.33 1.56 -13.85
C GLU A 286 25.16 2.54 -13.72
N CYS A 287 23.98 2.06 -13.33
CA CYS A 287 22.82 2.90 -13.06
C CYS A 287 22.97 3.58 -11.69
N THR A 288 22.73 4.90 -11.64
CA THR A 288 22.73 5.68 -10.39
C THR A 288 21.36 5.60 -9.74
N ILE A 289 21.32 5.20 -8.48
CA ILE A 289 20.05 5.03 -7.76
C ILE A 289 19.80 6.28 -6.92
N ILE A 290 18.76 7.05 -7.26
CA ILE A 290 18.39 8.24 -6.50
C ILE A 290 17.06 8.03 -5.80
N GLY A 291 16.95 8.45 -4.54
CA GLY A 291 15.73 8.42 -3.76
C GLY A 291 14.99 9.75 -3.81
N TYR A 292 13.67 9.70 -3.81
CA TYR A 292 12.81 10.87 -3.68
C TYR A 292 11.74 10.67 -2.61
N ALA A 293 11.61 11.66 -1.74
CA ALA A 293 10.55 11.71 -0.74
C ALA A 293 9.86 13.06 -0.76
N ARG A 294 8.56 13.10 -0.45
CA ARG A 294 7.83 14.36 -0.34
C ARG A 294 6.92 14.40 0.88
N ARG A 295 6.51 15.60 1.28
CA ARG A 295 5.32 15.78 2.12
C ARG A 295 4.42 16.93 1.68
N SER A 296 3.12 16.74 1.91
CA SER A 296 2.10 17.76 1.74
C SER A 296 2.29 18.95 2.66
N PHE A 297 1.83 20.13 2.22
CA PHE A 297 1.81 21.31 3.09
C PHE A 297 0.89 21.07 4.29
N ASP A 298 1.45 21.25 5.48
CA ASP A 298 0.70 21.37 6.73
C ASP A 298 1.42 22.41 7.60
N PRO A 299 0.82 23.60 7.82
CA PRO A 299 1.44 24.68 8.57
C PRO A 299 1.55 24.38 10.07
N SER A 300 0.77 23.43 10.59
CA SER A 300 0.66 23.20 12.03
C SER A 300 1.71 22.24 12.61
N GLU A 301 2.44 21.47 11.78
CA GLU A 301 3.20 20.31 12.26
C GLU A 301 4.65 20.19 11.76
N ARG A 302 5.40 21.29 11.71
CA ARG A 302 6.80 21.33 11.24
C ARG A 302 7.71 20.22 11.80
N ARG A 303 7.64 19.94 13.11
CA ARG A 303 8.46 18.90 13.77
C ARG A 303 8.05 17.48 13.37
N LYS A 304 6.75 17.21 13.20
CA LYS A 304 6.27 15.89 12.76
C LYS A 304 6.60 15.66 11.29
N LYS A 305 6.46 16.70 10.45
CA LYS A 305 6.93 16.68 9.07
C LYS A 305 8.42 16.37 8.96
N LYS A 306 9.28 17.06 9.72
CA LYS A 306 10.72 16.76 9.75
C LYS A 306 10.98 15.30 10.10
N ARG A 307 10.36 14.79 11.17
CA ARG A 307 10.49 13.38 11.59
C ARG A 307 10.02 12.40 10.52
N SER A 308 8.88 12.68 9.87
CA SER A 308 8.34 11.84 8.80
C SER A 308 9.28 11.81 7.59
N LEU A 309 9.75 12.97 7.12
CA LEU A 309 10.67 13.02 5.98
C LEU A 309 12.02 12.40 6.33
N SER A 310 12.56 12.63 7.54
CA SER A 310 13.79 11.98 7.99
C SER A 310 13.65 10.45 8.03
N ALA A 311 12.51 9.92 8.45
CA ALA A 311 12.26 8.48 8.40
C ALA A 311 12.22 7.96 6.95
N MET A 312 11.54 8.66 6.03
CA MET A 312 11.53 8.31 4.61
C MET A 312 12.94 8.36 3.98
N VAL A 313 13.75 9.36 4.33
CA VAL A 313 15.15 9.46 3.89
C VAL A 313 15.95 8.27 4.40
N GLN A 314 15.77 7.88 5.67
CA GLN A 314 16.45 6.72 6.23
C GLN A 314 16.05 5.43 5.50
N ASP A 315 14.75 5.23 5.25
CA ASP A 315 14.26 4.08 4.48
C ASP A 315 14.85 4.04 3.07
N LEU A 316 14.91 5.18 2.37
CA LEU A 316 15.53 5.25 1.03
C LEU A 316 17.03 4.88 1.08
N LYS A 317 17.76 5.26 2.13
CA LYS A 317 19.18 4.92 2.27
C LYS A 317 19.43 3.48 2.69
N GLU A 318 18.76 3.02 3.73
CA GLU A 318 19.01 1.69 4.30
C GLU A 318 18.32 0.58 3.51
N ARG A 319 17.04 0.79 3.17
CA ARG A 319 16.22 -0.23 2.49
C ARG A 319 16.41 -0.20 0.98
N SER A 320 16.32 0.99 0.38
CA SER A 320 16.46 1.17 -1.07
C SER A 320 17.89 1.43 -1.55
N MET A 321 18.86 1.51 -0.63
CA MET A 321 20.29 1.70 -0.96
C MET A 321 20.55 2.86 -1.93
N CYS A 322 19.76 3.94 -1.85
CA CYS A 322 19.93 5.08 -2.74
C CYS A 322 21.28 5.76 -2.52
N ASP A 323 21.95 6.13 -3.62
CA ASP A 323 23.23 6.85 -3.62
C ASP A 323 23.04 8.30 -3.21
N LEU A 324 21.96 8.92 -3.69
CA LEU A 324 21.55 10.29 -3.38
C LEU A 324 20.07 10.30 -3.00
N VAL A 325 19.65 11.22 -2.12
CA VAL A 325 18.27 11.37 -1.70
C VAL A 325 17.82 12.83 -1.77
N PHE A 326 16.79 13.07 -2.57
CA PHE A 326 16.18 14.39 -2.74
C PHE A 326 14.82 14.44 -2.04
N VAL A 327 14.44 15.62 -1.54
CA VAL A 327 13.16 15.77 -0.83
C VAL A 327 12.38 16.99 -1.24
N SER A 328 11.06 16.87 -1.32
CA SER A 328 10.17 18.03 -1.39
C SER A 328 9.53 18.28 -0.04
N TRP A 329 9.87 19.41 0.57
CA TRP A 329 9.41 19.74 1.92
C TRP A 329 7.89 19.97 1.93
N SER A 330 7.34 20.55 0.87
CA SER A 330 5.97 21.03 0.86
C SER A 330 5.39 21.16 -0.55
N CYS A 331 4.81 20.09 -1.05
CA CYS A 331 4.10 20.08 -2.35
C CYS A 331 2.79 19.29 -2.26
N SER A 332 1.86 19.49 -3.17
CA SER A 332 0.81 18.51 -3.42
C SER A 332 1.39 17.31 -4.17
N HIS A 333 0.78 16.14 -4.02
CA HIS A 333 1.11 14.99 -4.87
C HIS A 333 0.68 15.21 -6.33
N ALA A 334 -0.23 16.15 -6.59
CA ALA A 334 -0.71 16.49 -7.91
C ALA A 334 0.07 17.65 -8.57
N ASP A 335 0.93 18.34 -7.80
CA ASP A 335 1.75 19.43 -8.32
C ASP A 335 2.80 18.89 -9.30
N THR A 336 3.06 19.66 -10.36
CA THR A 336 4.07 19.30 -11.35
C THR A 336 5.46 19.37 -10.74
N PHE A 337 6.38 18.49 -11.12
CA PHE A 337 7.75 18.48 -10.61
C PHE A 337 8.44 19.85 -10.78
N ALA A 338 8.18 20.54 -11.89
CA ALA A 338 8.71 21.87 -12.16
C ALA A 338 8.24 22.96 -11.17
N SER A 339 7.02 22.83 -10.63
CA SER A 339 6.47 23.79 -9.65
C SER A 339 6.87 23.50 -8.21
N ARG A 340 7.40 22.31 -7.91
CA ARG A 340 7.72 21.89 -6.54
C ARG A 340 8.92 22.66 -6.02
N ASP A 341 8.80 23.10 -4.77
CA ASP A 341 9.85 23.82 -4.05
C ASP A 341 10.23 25.19 -4.68
N VAL A 342 9.36 25.75 -5.53
CA VAL A 342 9.51 27.10 -6.11
C VAL A 342 8.55 28.10 -5.43
N PRO A 343 9.02 29.29 -4.97
CA PRO A 343 10.43 29.71 -4.88
C PRO A 343 11.18 29.00 -3.75
N ASP A 344 12.51 28.97 -3.87
CA ASP A 344 13.44 28.22 -3.03
C ASP A 344 13.15 28.36 -1.52
N ARG A 345 12.89 27.22 -0.87
CA ARG A 345 12.69 27.10 0.59
C ARG A 345 13.86 26.37 1.27
N GLY A 346 15.02 26.30 0.63
CA GLY A 346 16.18 25.46 0.94
C GLY A 346 16.70 25.54 2.38
N SER A 347 16.44 26.64 3.09
CA SER A 347 16.81 26.80 4.52
C SER A 347 16.31 25.66 5.44
N LEU A 348 15.25 24.94 5.05
CA LEU A 348 14.67 23.86 5.86
C LEU A 348 15.29 22.50 5.58
N ILE A 349 15.60 22.24 4.31
CA ILE A 349 16.17 20.99 3.81
C ILE A 349 17.61 20.86 4.29
N ASN A 350 18.36 21.97 4.31
CA ASN A 350 19.75 22.02 4.81
C ASN A 350 19.88 21.58 6.29
N SER A 351 18.78 21.59 7.05
CA SER A 351 18.78 21.12 8.45
C SER A 351 18.58 19.61 8.60
N MET A 352 18.36 18.88 7.51
CA MET A 352 18.14 17.43 7.50
C MET A 352 19.42 16.70 7.12
N GLY A 353 19.84 15.74 7.94
CA GLY A 353 20.96 14.86 7.61
C GLY A 353 20.60 13.90 6.49
N GLY A 354 21.54 13.68 5.58
CA GLY A 354 21.42 12.69 4.52
C GLY A 354 20.49 13.09 3.37
N VAL A 355 20.25 14.38 3.15
CA VAL A 355 19.52 14.89 1.99
C VAL A 355 20.47 15.64 1.08
N ASP A 356 20.39 15.36 -0.22
CA ASP A 356 21.29 15.87 -1.26
C ASP A 356 20.67 17.03 -2.05
N GLY A 357 19.40 17.36 -1.79
CA GLY A 357 18.77 18.56 -2.32
C GLY A 357 17.24 18.47 -2.33
N ASP A 358 16.63 19.44 -3.01
CA ASP A 358 15.20 19.51 -3.24
C ASP A 358 14.78 18.91 -4.60
N THR A 359 13.51 19.09 -4.99
CA THR A 359 13.02 18.61 -6.30
C THR A 359 13.78 19.26 -7.47
N GLN A 360 14.15 20.55 -7.36
CA GLN A 360 14.87 21.24 -8.44
C GLN A 360 16.32 20.75 -8.56
N SER A 361 16.95 20.46 -7.42
CA SER A 361 18.26 19.83 -7.33
C SER A 361 18.24 18.44 -7.97
N MET A 362 17.19 17.66 -7.73
CA MET A 362 16.98 16.35 -8.36
C MET A 362 16.89 16.45 -9.88
N ILE A 363 16.04 17.34 -10.40
CA ILE A 363 15.87 17.55 -11.85
C ILE A 363 17.20 17.99 -12.49
N SER A 364 17.91 18.90 -11.83
CA SER A 364 19.23 19.37 -12.28
C SER A 364 20.24 18.23 -12.33
N HIS A 365 20.26 17.36 -11.31
CA HIS A 365 21.11 16.18 -11.26
C HIS A 365 20.78 15.18 -12.38
N ILE A 366 19.49 14.92 -12.64
CA ILE A 366 19.07 14.02 -13.71
C ILE A 366 19.53 14.53 -15.08
N ASN A 367 19.40 15.84 -15.32
CA ASN A 367 19.82 16.46 -16.57
C ASN A 367 21.33 16.52 -16.75
N ALA A 368 22.08 16.73 -15.66
CA ALA A 368 23.53 16.84 -15.69
C ALA A 368 24.25 15.47 -15.72
N SER A 369 23.55 14.40 -15.33
CA SER A 369 24.12 13.05 -15.32
C SER A 369 24.47 12.60 -16.74
N GLY A 370 25.64 11.97 -16.90
CA GLY A 370 25.98 11.22 -18.11
C GLY A 370 25.61 9.74 -18.03
N LYS A 371 25.02 9.31 -16.91
CA LYS A 371 24.64 7.93 -16.62
C LYS A 371 23.14 7.76 -16.50
N ASP A 372 22.68 6.55 -16.73
CA ASP A 372 21.31 6.14 -16.47
C ASP A 372 20.97 6.27 -14.99
N ILE A 373 19.77 6.74 -14.71
CA ILE A 373 19.24 7.00 -13.38
C ILE A 373 17.98 6.17 -13.17
N CYS A 374 17.94 5.53 -12.00
CA CYS A 374 16.73 4.93 -11.46
C CYS A 374 16.24 5.75 -10.27
N LEU A 375 15.03 6.28 -10.37
CA LEU A 375 14.38 7.07 -9.33
C LEU A 375 13.54 6.18 -8.43
N VAL A 376 13.78 6.20 -7.12
CA VAL A 376 13.07 5.37 -6.14
C VAL A 376 12.20 6.22 -5.23
N ALA A 377 10.96 5.82 -4.99
CA ALA A 377 10.05 6.42 -4.02
C ALA A 377 9.32 5.35 -3.17
N ILE A 378 8.86 5.70 -1.97
CA ILE A 378 8.28 4.73 -1.00
C ILE A 378 6.81 4.38 -1.32
N ASP A 379 6.08 5.26 -1.99
CA ASP A 379 4.70 5.00 -2.38
C ASP A 379 4.36 5.84 -3.62
N PHE A 380 3.31 5.43 -4.34
CA PHE A 380 2.85 6.13 -5.54
C PHE A 380 2.61 7.62 -5.25
N LYS A 381 1.85 7.92 -4.19
CA LYS A 381 1.52 9.30 -3.78
C LYS A 381 2.72 10.08 -3.22
N GLY A 382 3.76 9.39 -2.77
CA GLY A 382 5.04 9.98 -2.35
C GLY A 382 5.88 10.44 -3.53
N LEU A 383 5.64 9.88 -4.72
CA LEU A 383 6.21 10.42 -5.96
C LEU A 383 5.27 11.45 -6.59
N SER A 384 4.11 11.01 -7.07
CA SER A 384 3.12 11.85 -7.78
C SER A 384 1.78 11.13 -7.90
N THR A 385 0.68 11.86 -8.06
CA THR A 385 -0.56 11.29 -8.62
C THR A 385 -0.90 11.89 -9.99
N ASN A 386 -0.05 12.78 -10.48
CA ASN A 386 -0.19 13.41 -11.79
C ASN A 386 0.55 12.53 -12.81
N THR A 387 -0.20 11.64 -13.47
CA THR A 387 0.34 10.70 -14.45
C THR A 387 0.90 11.41 -15.67
N ASP A 388 0.26 12.49 -16.11
CA ASP A 388 0.69 13.27 -17.28
C ASP A 388 2.05 13.93 -17.02
N ASP A 389 2.22 14.51 -15.83
CA ASP A 389 3.49 15.11 -15.42
C ASP A 389 4.59 14.05 -15.20
N LEU A 390 4.24 12.86 -14.71
CA LEU A 390 5.18 11.75 -14.58
C LEU A 390 5.60 11.22 -15.97
N GLN A 391 4.68 11.12 -16.92
CA GLN A 391 5.01 10.79 -18.31
C GLN A 391 5.89 11.87 -18.94
N ASN A 392 5.60 13.15 -18.68
CA ASN A 392 6.43 14.27 -19.13
C ASN A 392 7.84 14.23 -18.52
N LEU A 393 7.98 13.77 -17.27
CA LEU A 393 9.28 13.55 -16.63
C LEU A 393 10.11 12.54 -17.41
N PHE A 394 9.53 11.37 -17.78
CA PHE A 394 10.21 10.41 -18.66
C PHE A 394 10.54 11.05 -20.01
N ASN A 395 9.58 11.68 -20.69
CA ASN A 395 9.82 12.29 -22.00
C ASN A 395 10.99 13.30 -22.00
N THR A 396 11.03 14.17 -21.00
CA THR A 396 11.98 15.28 -20.92
C THR A 396 13.39 14.81 -20.55
N HIS A 397 13.49 13.88 -19.60
CA HIS A 397 14.77 13.50 -19.00
C HIS A 397 15.25 12.15 -19.53
N LYS A 398 16.04 12.15 -20.61
CA LYS A 398 16.51 10.93 -21.29
C LYS A 398 17.28 9.97 -20.39
N ASN A 399 18.04 10.50 -19.43
CA ASN A 399 18.82 9.72 -18.49
C ASN A 399 17.97 9.03 -17.41
N LEU A 400 16.67 9.37 -17.29
CA LEU A 400 15.77 8.64 -16.41
C LEU A 400 15.37 7.32 -17.08
N ALA A 401 16.03 6.25 -16.67
CA ALA A 401 15.87 4.90 -17.23
C ALA A 401 14.70 4.15 -16.57
N ALA A 402 14.49 4.33 -15.26
CA ALA A 402 13.39 3.68 -14.55
C ALA A 402 12.92 4.48 -13.34
N VAL A 403 11.69 4.19 -12.92
CA VAL A 403 11.13 4.61 -11.63
C VAL A 403 10.73 3.36 -10.85
N ILE A 404 11.17 3.25 -9.60
CA ILE A 404 10.80 2.17 -8.68
C ILE A 404 9.94 2.74 -7.56
N ILE A 405 8.82 2.07 -7.27
CA ILE A 405 7.98 2.34 -6.11
C ILE A 405 8.14 1.19 -5.10
N ASP A 406 8.73 1.51 -3.95
CA ASP A 406 9.03 0.61 -2.84
C ASP A 406 7.82 0.42 -1.91
N THR A 407 6.89 -0.43 -2.34
CA THR A 407 5.70 -0.82 -1.57
C THR A 407 5.93 -2.01 -0.63
N LEU A 408 7.19 -2.35 -0.33
CA LEU A 408 7.54 -3.55 0.46
C LEU A 408 6.87 -3.59 1.83
N HIS A 409 6.58 -2.42 2.40
CA HIS A 409 5.92 -2.27 3.69
C HIS A 409 4.40 -2.48 3.65
N LEU A 410 3.80 -2.50 2.46
CA LEU A 410 2.37 -2.71 2.22
C LEU A 410 2.09 -4.13 1.73
N ASP A 411 2.79 -4.57 0.68
CA ASP A 411 2.46 -5.80 -0.05
C ASP A 411 3.67 -6.71 -0.31
N HIS A 412 4.84 -6.42 0.28
CA HIS A 412 6.09 -7.16 0.06
C HIS A 412 6.59 -7.15 -1.39
N THR A 413 6.07 -6.24 -2.22
CA THR A 413 6.49 -6.06 -3.59
C THR A 413 7.10 -4.68 -3.81
N PHE A 414 7.64 -4.48 -5.00
CA PHE A 414 8.04 -3.18 -5.51
C PHE A 414 7.60 -3.13 -6.97
N HIS A 415 7.33 -1.93 -7.48
CA HIS A 415 6.88 -1.74 -8.85
C HIS A 415 7.94 -0.98 -9.63
N GLU A 416 8.44 -1.58 -10.71
CA GLU A 416 9.41 -0.97 -11.60
C GLU A 416 8.72 -0.49 -12.89
N PHE A 417 8.90 0.78 -13.21
CA PHE A 417 8.40 1.43 -14.41
C PHE A 417 9.58 1.85 -15.27
N LYS A 418 9.91 1.02 -16.26
CA LYS A 418 10.99 1.30 -17.21
C LYS A 418 10.56 2.36 -18.22
N ARG A 419 11.51 3.20 -18.61
CA ARG A 419 11.30 4.29 -19.57
C ARG A 419 10.64 3.81 -20.85
N GLU A 420 11.18 2.77 -21.48
CA GLU A 420 10.68 2.30 -22.78
C GLU A 420 9.24 1.83 -22.66
N ALA A 421 8.90 1.14 -21.58
CA ALA A 421 7.53 0.69 -21.32
C ALA A 421 6.58 1.88 -21.14
N VAL A 422 6.96 2.89 -20.34
CA VAL A 422 6.12 4.08 -20.08
C VAL A 422 5.91 4.90 -21.36
N LEU A 423 6.95 5.03 -22.18
CA LEU A 423 6.88 5.80 -23.42
C LEU A 423 6.06 5.11 -24.51
N ASN A 424 6.09 3.77 -24.54
CA ASN A 424 5.29 2.98 -25.48
C ASN A 424 3.82 2.87 -25.05
N ASP A 425 3.57 2.65 -23.77
CA ASP A 425 2.24 2.52 -23.20
C ASP A 425 2.11 3.32 -21.89
N PRO A 426 1.57 4.55 -21.95
CA PRO A 426 1.36 5.37 -20.76
C PRO A 426 0.34 4.80 -19.77
N THR A 427 -0.49 3.84 -20.18
CA THR A 427 -1.53 3.26 -19.31
C THR A 427 -0.95 2.45 -18.15
N ILE A 428 0.31 2.03 -18.25
CA ILE A 428 1.03 1.38 -17.15
C ILE A 428 1.20 2.29 -15.93
N LEU A 429 1.07 3.61 -16.10
CA LEU A 429 1.08 4.58 -14.99
C LEU A 429 -0.27 4.67 -14.26
N SER A 430 -1.29 3.91 -14.66
CA SER A 430 -2.60 3.89 -14.01
C SER A 430 -2.57 3.67 -12.49
N PRO A 431 -1.63 2.91 -11.88
CA PRO A 431 -1.55 2.79 -10.42
C PRO A 431 -1.32 4.13 -9.70
N PHE A 432 -0.67 5.12 -10.35
CA PHE A 432 -0.46 6.46 -9.77
C PHE A 432 -1.75 7.29 -9.73
N ALA A 433 -2.72 7.01 -10.61
CA ALA A 433 -4.00 7.71 -10.66
C ALA A 433 -4.97 7.23 -9.56
N ILE A 434 -4.75 6.04 -9.01
CA ILE A 434 -5.63 5.46 -8.01
C ILE A 434 -5.48 6.26 -6.72
N LYS A 435 -6.56 6.97 -6.32
CA LYS A 435 -6.74 7.38 -4.93
C LYS A 435 -6.87 6.10 -4.12
N LEU A 436 -5.76 5.54 -3.65
CA LEU A 436 -5.80 4.50 -2.62
C LEU A 436 -6.73 5.03 -1.53
N GLN A 437 -7.94 4.47 -1.46
CA GLN A 437 -8.84 4.60 -0.34
C GLN A 437 -8.17 3.77 0.75
N THR A 438 -7.27 4.40 1.48
CA THR A 438 -6.76 3.80 2.72
C THR A 438 -7.95 3.69 3.65
N SER A 439 -8.44 2.45 3.81
CA SER A 439 -9.45 2.02 4.78
C SER A 439 -9.01 2.28 6.21
#